data_AF-A0A2N1JJC3-F1
#
_entry.id   AF-A0A2N1JJC3-F1
#
_cell.length_a   1.000
_cell.length_b   1.000
_cell.length_c   1.000
_cell.angle_alpha   90.00
_cell.angle_beta   90.00
_cell.angle_gamma   90.00
#
_symmetry.space_group_name_H-M   'P 1'
#
loop_
_entity.id
_entity.type
_entity.pdbx_description
1 polymer ?
#
loop_
_entity_poly.entity_id
_entity_poly.type
_entity_poly.pdbx_seq_one_letter_code
_entity_poly.pdbx_strand_id
1 'polypeptide(L)'
;MSTISIQTPLTASVSAAARRSVPTRLRLTARGRRLLATLAAAPVIAGIGVSVLAGGSALASGESDPVAFETVTVLPGDTLWSIAAEAAPAADPRDVIDDIKRLNNLTSGMIQVGTSIAIPTAYSEAAHSE
;
A
#
# COMPACT_ATOMS: atom_id res chain seq x y z
N MET A 1 101.10 -11.35 -4.28
CA MET A 1 100.23 -10.82 -3.21
C MET A 1 99.07 -10.11 -3.90
N SER A 2 97.89 -10.73 -3.88
CA SER A 2 96.69 -10.25 -4.58
C SER A 2 95.92 -9.30 -3.69
N THR A 3 95.62 -8.09 -4.17
CA THR A 3 94.68 -7.18 -3.51
C THR A 3 93.51 -6.91 -4.45
N ILE A 4 92.37 -7.48 -4.07
CA ILE A 4 91.06 -7.31 -4.68
C ILE A 4 90.57 -5.88 -4.46
N SER A 5 90.13 -5.25 -5.54
CA SER A 5 89.51 -3.92 -5.52
C SER A 5 87.99 -4.08 -5.64
N ILE A 6 87.23 -3.53 -4.69
CA ILE A 6 85.77 -3.64 -4.63
C ILE A 6 85.17 -2.39 -5.27
N GLN A 7 84.43 -2.55 -6.37
CA GLN A 7 83.61 -1.48 -6.95
C GLN A 7 82.20 -1.50 -6.34
N THR A 8 81.75 -0.33 -5.88
CA THR A 8 80.40 -0.10 -5.34
C THR A 8 79.41 0.11 -6.51
N PRO A 9 78.27 -0.59 -6.58
CA PRO A 9 77.26 -0.27 -7.57
C PRO A 9 76.43 0.95 -7.12
N LEU A 10 76.38 1.97 -7.97
CA LEU A 10 75.48 3.12 -7.81
C LEU A 10 74.05 2.67 -8.04
N THR A 11 73.22 2.72 -7.00
CA THR A 11 71.78 2.42 -7.08
C THR A 11 71.07 3.60 -7.73
N ALA A 12 70.56 3.43 -8.95
CA ALA A 12 69.74 4.45 -9.60
C ALA A 12 68.35 4.51 -8.94
N SER A 13 68.04 5.64 -8.29
CA SER A 13 66.70 5.92 -7.76
C SER A 13 65.81 6.38 -8.91
N VAL A 14 64.87 5.53 -9.33
CA VAL A 14 63.85 5.91 -10.32
C VAL A 14 62.81 6.78 -9.61
N SER A 15 62.93 8.09 -9.81
CA SER A 15 61.95 9.06 -9.31
C SER A 15 60.62 8.83 -10.03
N ALA A 16 59.62 8.30 -9.32
CA ALA A 16 58.29 8.05 -9.83
C ALA A 16 57.66 9.38 -10.26
N ALA A 17 57.52 9.58 -11.58
CA ALA A 17 56.86 10.74 -12.14
C ALA A 17 55.40 10.80 -11.65
N ALA A 18 55.14 11.72 -10.73
CA ALA A 18 53.79 12.03 -10.27
C ALA A 18 52.94 12.47 -11.48
N ARG A 19 51.98 11.61 -11.87
CA ARG A 19 51.02 11.94 -12.92
C ARG A 19 50.19 13.13 -12.45
N ARG A 20 50.43 14.32 -13.02
CA ARG A 20 49.57 15.49 -12.77
C ARG A 20 48.19 15.19 -13.35
N SER A 21 47.21 14.97 -12.48
CA SER A 21 45.80 14.99 -12.84
C SER A 21 45.45 16.42 -13.25
N VAL A 22 45.17 16.64 -14.55
CA VAL A 22 44.69 17.93 -15.04
C VAL A 22 43.19 18.00 -14.74
N PRO A 23 42.71 18.92 -13.89
CA PRO A 23 41.29 19.02 -13.58
C PRO A 23 40.52 19.49 -14.82
N THR A 24 39.80 18.57 -15.45
CA THR A 24 38.87 18.87 -16.55
C THR A 24 37.64 19.59 -16.00
N ARG A 25 37.60 20.91 -16.17
CA ARG A 25 36.44 21.74 -15.79
C ARG A 25 35.32 21.58 -16.81
N LEU A 26 34.49 20.55 -16.64
CA LEU A 26 33.28 20.37 -17.45
C LEU A 26 32.27 21.47 -17.11
N ARG A 27 32.18 22.48 -17.97
CA ARG A 27 31.13 23.51 -17.88
C ARG A 27 29.86 22.95 -18.51
N LEU A 28 28.97 22.43 -17.67
CA LEU A 28 27.64 22.02 -18.11
C LEU A 28 26.88 23.25 -18.62
N THR A 29 26.56 23.23 -19.92
CA THR A 29 25.64 24.20 -20.49
C THR A 29 24.26 24.00 -19.87
N ALA A 30 23.44 25.06 -19.79
CA ALA A 30 22.11 24.98 -19.20
C ALA A 30 21.24 23.85 -19.81
N ARG A 31 21.49 23.52 -21.09
CA ARG A 31 20.85 22.40 -21.81
C ARG A 31 21.35 21.03 -21.34
N GLY A 32 22.65 20.86 -21.11
CA GLY A 32 23.22 19.61 -20.57
C GLY A 32 22.75 19.31 -19.15
N ARG A 33 22.59 20.33 -18.31
CA ARG A 33 22.06 20.16 -16.95
C ARG A 33 20.61 19.68 -16.94
N ARG A 34 19.77 20.18 -17.87
CA ARG A 34 18.39 19.72 -18.02
C ARG A 34 18.32 18.26 -18.45
N LEU A 35 19.14 17.86 -19.43
CA LEU A 35 19.23 16.48 -19.91
C LEU A 35 19.65 15.50 -18.80
N LEU A 36 20.67 15.85 -18.01
CA LEU A 36 21.10 15.01 -16.89
C LEU A 36 20.04 14.91 -15.80
N ALA A 37 19.38 16.02 -15.47
CA ALA A 37 18.29 16.02 -14.49
C ALA A 37 17.13 15.14 -14.94
N THR A 38 16.73 15.21 -16.22
CA THR A 38 15.66 14.35 -16.76
C THR A 38 16.03 12.88 -16.77
N LEU A 39 17.29 12.55 -17.13
CA LEU A 39 17.76 11.16 -17.16
C LEU A 39 17.80 10.55 -15.75
N ALA A 40 18.20 11.35 -14.74
CA ALA A 40 18.23 10.92 -13.35
C ALA A 40 16.83 10.80 -12.73
N ALA A 41 15.89 11.66 -13.12
CA ALA A 41 14.52 11.65 -12.58
C ALA A 41 13.62 10.57 -13.21
N ALA A 42 13.88 10.18 -14.46
CA ALA A 42 13.09 9.18 -15.19
C ALA A 42 12.84 7.87 -14.42
N PRO A 43 13.83 7.19 -13.79
CA PRO A 43 13.59 5.94 -13.07
C PRO A 43 12.74 6.14 -11.80
N VAL A 44 12.87 7.28 -11.11
CA VAL A 44 12.07 7.59 -9.91
C VAL A 44 10.59 7.77 -10.29
N ILE A 45 10.33 8.52 -11.36
CA ILE A 45 8.97 8.74 -11.87
C ILE A 45 8.35 7.42 -12.33
N ALA A 46 9.10 6.59 -13.05
CA ALA A 46 8.65 5.26 -13.46
C ALA A 46 8.34 4.36 -12.26
N GLY A 47 9.21 4.36 -11.23
CA GLY A 47 8.99 3.59 -10.00
C GLY A 47 7.73 4.01 -9.25
N ILE A 48 7.48 5.32 -9.11
CA ILE A 48 6.24 5.84 -8.51
C ILE A 48 5.03 5.43 -9.36
N GLY A 49 5.09 5.56 -10.69
CA GLY A 49 3.99 5.17 -11.58
C GLY A 49 3.62 3.69 -11.48
N VAL A 50 4.63 2.80 -11.44
CA VAL A 50 4.41 1.36 -11.23
C VAL A 50 3.86 1.10 -9.84
N SER A 51 4.33 1.79 -8.80
CA SER A 51 3.78 1.65 -7.44
C SER A 51 2.31 2.06 -7.33
N VAL A 52 1.87 3.09 -8.05
CA VAL A 52 0.46 3.51 -8.06
C VAL A 52 -0.41 2.51 -8.81
N LEU A 53 0.08 1.97 -9.93
CA LEU A 53 -0.67 1.00 -10.74
C LEU A 53 -0.69 -0.41 -10.14
N ALA A 54 0.38 -0.82 -9.43
CA ALA A 54 0.48 -2.13 -8.79
C ALA A 54 0.04 -2.13 -7.31
N GLY A 55 0.07 -0.97 -6.64
CA GLY A 55 -0.37 -0.79 -5.25
C GLY A 55 -1.88 -0.55 -5.08
N GLY A 56 -2.67 -0.76 -6.14
CA GLY A 56 -4.11 -0.58 -6.17
C GLY A 56 -4.92 -1.73 -5.56
N SER A 57 -4.32 -2.60 -4.75
CA SER A 57 -5.11 -3.37 -3.79
C SER A 57 -5.35 -2.47 -2.59
N ALA A 58 -6.60 -2.05 -2.38
CA ALA A 58 -7.02 -1.52 -1.10
C ALA A 58 -6.87 -2.62 -0.04
N LEU A 59 -5.65 -2.83 0.44
CA LEU A 59 -5.38 -3.64 1.62
C LEU A 59 -5.89 -2.80 2.79
N ALA A 60 -7.20 -2.89 3.03
CA ALA A 60 -7.76 -2.63 4.33
C ALA A 60 -7.16 -3.66 5.28
N SER A 61 -5.93 -3.41 5.74
CA SER A 61 -5.31 -4.11 6.86
C SER A 61 -5.99 -3.66 8.15
N GLY A 62 -7.30 -3.82 8.20
CA GLY A 62 -8.02 -4.01 9.45
C GLY A 62 -8.04 -5.51 9.66
N GLU A 63 -7.58 -5.95 10.83
CA GLU A 63 -8.02 -7.19 11.45
C GLU A 63 -9.55 -7.08 11.64
N SER A 64 -10.29 -7.16 10.55
CA SER A 64 -11.72 -7.31 10.55
C SER A 64 -11.91 -8.75 10.15
N ASP A 65 -12.18 -9.62 11.13
CA ASP A 65 -12.76 -10.91 10.83
C ASP A 65 -13.84 -10.70 9.75
N PRO A 66 -13.85 -11.51 8.68
CA PRO A 66 -14.88 -11.38 7.66
C PRO A 66 -16.23 -11.59 8.34
N VAL A 67 -16.91 -10.49 8.68
CA VAL A 67 -18.27 -10.53 9.21
C VAL A 67 -19.10 -11.09 8.08
N ALA A 68 -19.43 -12.38 8.17
CA ALA A 68 -20.31 -13.00 7.20
C ALA A 68 -21.68 -12.32 7.31
N PHE A 69 -22.20 -11.84 6.19
CA PHE A 69 -23.49 -11.16 6.11
C PHE A 69 -24.34 -11.76 5.00
N GLU A 70 -25.64 -11.75 5.21
CA GLU A 70 -26.66 -12.03 4.21
C GLU A 70 -27.23 -10.70 3.70
N THR A 71 -27.73 -10.66 2.47
CA THR A 71 -28.32 -9.43 1.90
C THR A 71 -29.80 -9.61 1.65
N VAL A 72 -30.61 -8.74 2.25
CA VAL A 72 -32.07 -8.71 2.07
C VAL A 72 -32.45 -7.44 1.32
N THR A 73 -33.38 -7.56 0.38
CA THR A 73 -33.92 -6.40 -0.36
C THR A 73 -35.16 -5.89 0.34
N VAL A 74 -35.19 -4.59 0.65
CA VAL A 74 -36.31 -3.94 1.33
C VAL A 74 -37.53 -3.87 0.40
N LEU A 75 -38.64 -4.46 0.82
CA LEU A 75 -39.93 -4.45 0.11
C LEU A 75 -40.83 -3.30 0.58
N PRO A 76 -41.86 -2.93 -0.20
CA PRO A 76 -42.84 -1.94 0.24
C PRO A 76 -43.56 -2.41 1.51
N GLY A 77 -43.53 -1.58 2.56
CA GLY A 77 -44.14 -1.88 3.86
C GLY A 77 -43.15 -2.44 4.89
N ASP A 78 -41.93 -2.79 4.46
CA ASP A 78 -40.88 -3.21 5.39
C ASP A 78 -40.36 -2.03 6.19
N THR A 79 -40.08 -2.32 7.44
CA THR A 79 -39.40 -1.42 8.36
C THR A 79 -38.15 -2.11 8.86
N LEU A 80 -37.16 -1.33 9.31
CA LEU A 80 -35.96 -1.91 9.92
C LEU A 80 -36.33 -2.77 11.14
N TRP A 81 -37.43 -2.44 11.81
CA TRP A 81 -38.00 -3.23 12.90
C TRP A 81 -38.54 -4.59 12.43
N SER A 82 -39.37 -4.62 11.38
CA SER A 82 -39.94 -5.87 10.88
C SER A 82 -38.86 -6.80 10.33
N ILE A 83 -37.88 -6.24 9.61
CA ILE A 83 -36.73 -7.00 9.09
C ILE A 83 -35.90 -7.57 10.25
N ALA A 84 -35.60 -6.79 11.29
CA ALA A 84 -34.85 -7.28 12.44
C ALA A 84 -35.61 -8.36 13.23
N ALA A 85 -36.92 -8.18 13.42
CA ALA A 85 -37.77 -9.14 14.12
C ALA A 85 -37.92 -10.48 13.35
N GLU A 86 -37.95 -10.43 12.03
CA GLU A 86 -38.00 -11.60 11.16
C GLU A 86 -36.64 -12.31 11.08
N ALA A 87 -35.55 -11.54 10.93
CA ALA A 87 -34.22 -12.10 10.83
C ALA A 87 -33.72 -12.72 12.14
N ALA A 88 -34.17 -12.23 13.30
CA ALA A 88 -33.66 -12.63 14.61
C ALA A 88 -34.77 -12.70 15.68
N PRO A 89 -35.72 -13.64 15.59
CA PRO A 89 -36.86 -13.70 16.51
C PRO A 89 -36.47 -13.98 17.97
N ALA A 90 -35.30 -14.57 18.20
CA ALA A 90 -34.76 -14.89 19.52
C ALA A 90 -33.95 -13.75 20.18
N ALA A 91 -33.58 -12.72 19.42
CA ALA A 91 -32.79 -11.58 19.90
C ALA A 91 -33.67 -10.35 20.16
N ASP A 92 -33.18 -9.38 20.95
CA ASP A 92 -33.87 -8.09 21.07
C ASP A 92 -33.77 -7.35 19.72
N PRO A 93 -34.89 -6.97 19.08
CA PRO A 93 -34.88 -6.23 17.83
C PRO A 93 -34.06 -4.93 17.89
N ARG A 94 -33.95 -4.30 19.06
CA ARG A 94 -33.17 -3.05 19.22
C ARG A 94 -31.69 -3.26 18.98
N ASP A 95 -31.13 -4.32 19.54
CA ASP A 95 -29.71 -4.66 19.39
C ASP A 95 -29.42 -5.03 17.93
N VAL A 96 -30.31 -5.81 17.32
CA VAL A 96 -30.22 -6.23 15.91
C VAL A 96 -30.28 -5.02 14.98
N ILE A 97 -31.19 -4.07 15.24
CA ILE A 97 -31.28 -2.82 14.47
C ILE A 97 -29.97 -2.02 14.54
N ASP A 98 -29.37 -1.90 15.72
CA ASP A 98 -28.12 -1.16 15.88
C ASP A 98 -26.94 -1.85 15.19
N ASP A 99 -26.93 -3.18 15.19
CA ASP A 99 -25.96 -3.99 14.45
C ASP A 99 -26.12 -3.86 12.93
N ILE A 100 -27.35 -3.93 12.43
CA ILE A 100 -27.66 -3.69 11.01
C ILE A 100 -27.27 -2.26 10.61
N LYS A 101 -27.57 -1.25 11.44
CA LYS A 101 -27.20 0.14 11.17
C LYS A 101 -25.68 0.30 11.10
N ARG A 102 -24.95 -0.30 12.04
CA ARG A 102 -23.48 -0.28 12.06
C ARG A 102 -22.89 -0.95 10.82
N LEU A 103 -23.41 -2.11 10.43
CA LEU A 103 -22.93 -2.87 9.27
C LEU A 103 -23.20 -2.12 7.94
N ASN A 104 -24.37 -1.48 7.81
CA ASN A 104 -24.77 -0.77 6.60
C ASN A 104 -24.44 0.74 6.62
N ASN A 105 -23.74 1.18 7.65
CA ASN A 105 -23.36 2.58 7.85
C ASN A 105 -24.57 3.56 7.83
N LEU A 106 -25.71 3.09 8.35
CA LEU A 106 -26.97 3.85 8.40
C LEU A 106 -26.98 4.79 9.62
N THR A 107 -27.21 6.08 9.37
CA THR A 107 -27.28 7.11 10.42
C THR A 107 -28.66 7.18 11.08
N SER A 108 -29.70 6.70 10.39
CA SER A 108 -31.09 6.70 10.88
C SER A 108 -31.74 5.34 10.64
N GLY A 109 -32.86 5.07 11.31
CA GLY A 109 -33.67 3.87 11.07
C GLY A 109 -34.55 3.94 9.82
N MET A 110 -34.46 5.01 9.03
CA MET A 110 -35.20 5.11 7.76
C MET A 110 -34.49 4.31 6.67
N ILE A 111 -35.23 3.42 6.03
CA ILE A 111 -34.77 2.59 4.91
C ILE A 111 -35.62 2.87 3.67
N GLN A 112 -35.00 2.79 2.50
CA GLN A 112 -35.67 3.05 1.23
C GLN A 112 -36.02 1.72 0.55
N VAL A 113 -37.25 1.61 0.05
CA VAL A 113 -37.71 0.44 -0.73
C VAL A 113 -36.79 0.20 -1.93
N GLY A 114 -36.48 -1.08 -2.18
CA GLY A 114 -35.56 -1.52 -3.23
C GLY A 114 -34.07 -1.44 -2.85
N THR A 115 -33.75 -0.99 -1.64
CA THR A 115 -32.37 -0.99 -1.14
C THR A 115 -32.01 -2.38 -0.62
N SER A 116 -30.79 -2.80 -0.92
CA SER A 116 -30.19 -4.01 -0.33
C SER A 116 -29.56 -3.66 1.01
N ILE A 117 -29.97 -4.37 2.05
CA ILE A 117 -29.47 -4.22 3.43
C ILE A 117 -28.76 -5.50 3.82
N ALA A 118 -27.54 -5.36 4.34
CA ALA A 118 -26.74 -6.45 4.88
C ALA A 118 -27.19 -6.78 6.32
N ILE A 119 -27.39 -8.05 6.61
CA ILE A 119 -27.75 -8.57 7.92
C ILE A 119 -26.63 -9.50 8.39
N PRO A 120 -26.09 -9.35 9.61
CA PRO A 120 -25.09 -10.27 10.14
C PRO A 120 -25.61 -11.72 10.16
N THR A 121 -24.83 -12.67 9.64
CA THR A 121 -25.20 -14.11 9.59
C THR A 121 -25.41 -14.74 10.96
N ALA A 122 -24.80 -14.18 12.00
CA ALA A 122 -25.03 -14.57 13.39
C ALA A 122 -26.53 -14.56 13.78
N TYR A 123 -27.34 -13.77 13.08
CA TYR A 123 -28.78 -13.71 13.28
C TYR A 123 -29.56 -14.63 12.32
N SER A 124 -29.14 -14.75 11.05
CA SER A 124 -29.87 -15.57 10.07
C SER A 124 -29.68 -17.08 10.27
N GLU A 125 -28.56 -17.53 10.86
CA GLU A 125 -28.37 -18.94 11.27
C GLU A 125 -29.29 -19.35 12.42
N ALA A 126 -29.62 -18.40 13.31
CA ALA A 126 -30.54 -18.65 14.42
C ALA A 126 -31.99 -18.86 13.93
N ALA A 127 -32.36 -18.29 12.78
CA ALA A 127 -33.67 -18.47 12.18
C ALA A 127 -33.84 -19.82 11.43
N HIS A 128 -32.74 -20.46 11.01
CA HIS A 128 -32.77 -21.70 10.21
C HIS A 128 -32.54 -22.99 11.02
N SER A 129 -32.32 -22.90 12.34
CA SER A 129 -31.99 -24.06 13.18
C SER A 129 -33.20 -24.73 13.87
N GLU A 130 -34.42 -24.57 13.33
CA GLU A 130 -35.63 -25.29 13.77
C GLU A 130 -36.00 -26.50 12.89
#